data_AF-A0ABD2XVI4-F1
#
_entry.id   AF-A0ABD2XVI4-F1
#
_cell.length_a   1.000
_cell.length_b   1.000
_cell.length_c   1.000
_cell.angle_alpha   90.00
_cell.angle_beta   90.00
_cell.angle_gamma   90.00
#
_symmetry.space_group_name_H-M   'P 1'
#
loop_
_entity.id
_entity.type
_entity.pdbx_description
1 polymer ?
#
loop_
_entity_poly.entity_id
_entity_poly.type
_entity_poly.pdbx_seq_one_letter_code
_entity_poly.pdbx_strand_id
1 'polypeptide(L)'
;MATKLGFTITIPRFYSAPFRKPFISIVSSSSSSPSLHSSSSSASRVHQQPCHFNGGRRLLVLSSNATTDQPGPVQEDEVVDSKILPYCNIDKKEKKSLGEMEQEFLQALQAFYYEGKAIMSNEEFDNLKEELMWEGSSVAMLSSDEQRFLEASMAYVSGNPLMSDEEFDKLKKKLKMDGSEIVVEGPRCSLRSRKVYSDLSVDYLKMLLLNVPAAVVALGLFFFLDDLTGFEITYLLELPEPFSFIFTWFAAIPFILWLSFSLTKVVVKDFLILKGQCPNCGTENTSFFGTILTVSSGGSTNIVKCSNGRTLAAGYHPTVFRPTPWRLAHATFYGDETGSGTMGGACGYGNLFSNGYGTDTTALSSVLFTNGYACGQCFQIRCIESPYCFKGSPITTVSATNLCPPNWAEDSNNGGWCNPPRTHFDMSKPAFMKIAQWKAGIVPVTYRRVPCVRKGGLRFNFQGNGYWLLVYVMNVGGGGDIASLWVKGSKTKWISMSHNWGASYQAFATLSGQSLSFKITSYTSKETILAYNVAPSNWQVGLTYHAKVNFH
;
A
#
# COMPACT_ATOMS: atom_id res chain seq x y z
N MET A 1 -68.76 -10.24 3.80
CA MET A 1 -68.71 -11.18 4.96
C MET A 1 -67.29 -11.77 4.95
N ALA A 2 -66.38 -11.64 5.91
CA ALA A 2 -66.38 -11.22 7.33
C ALA A 2 -66.31 -12.38 8.36
N THR A 3 -65.09 -12.86 8.64
CA THR A 3 -64.58 -13.48 9.89
C THR A 3 -63.03 -13.43 9.81
N LYS A 4 -62.22 -12.99 10.80
CA LYS A 4 -62.03 -13.37 12.24
C LYS A 4 -61.41 -14.77 12.41
N LEU A 5 -60.37 -15.05 13.22
CA LEU A 5 -59.49 -14.31 14.18
C LEU A 5 -58.03 -14.84 14.04
N GLY A 6 -56.96 -14.40 14.72
CA GLY A 6 -56.71 -13.26 15.64
C GLY A 6 -55.80 -13.61 16.85
N PHE A 7 -54.87 -12.71 17.23
CA PHE A 7 -54.00 -12.72 18.45
C PHE A 7 -52.95 -13.86 18.56
N THR A 8 -51.89 -13.80 19.38
CA THR A 8 -51.51 -12.83 20.46
C THR A 8 -50.00 -12.56 20.49
N ILE A 9 -49.55 -11.44 21.08
CA ILE A 9 -48.15 -11.14 21.39
C ILE A 9 -47.82 -11.59 22.83
N THR A 10 -46.66 -12.22 23.05
CA THR A 10 -46.12 -12.49 24.41
C THR A 10 -44.66 -12.07 24.55
N ILE A 11 -44.40 -11.19 25.53
CA ILE A 11 -43.07 -10.75 25.96
C ILE A 11 -42.77 -11.37 27.33
N PRO A 12 -41.59 -12.00 27.56
CA PRO A 12 -41.04 -12.20 28.89
C PRO A 12 -40.18 -10.98 29.29
N ARG A 13 -40.46 -10.38 30.44
CA ARG A 13 -39.63 -9.32 31.03
C ARG A 13 -38.45 -9.89 31.83
N PHE A 14 -37.42 -9.08 31.93
CA PHE A 14 -36.38 -9.09 32.96
C PHE A 14 -36.86 -9.58 34.35
N TYR A 15 -36.14 -10.53 34.94
CA TYR A 15 -36.04 -10.67 36.39
C TYR A 15 -34.94 -9.74 36.93
N SER A 16 -35.04 -9.36 38.20
CA SER A 16 -34.12 -8.41 38.85
C SER A 16 -34.05 -8.60 40.38
N ALA A 17 -33.09 -7.89 41.01
CA ALA A 17 -32.79 -7.81 42.45
C ALA A 17 -32.04 -9.01 43.08
N PRO A 18 -31.36 -8.84 44.25
CA PRO A 18 -31.05 -7.60 44.98
C PRO A 18 -29.55 -7.36 45.34
N PHE A 19 -29.29 -6.17 45.88
CA PHE A 19 -28.02 -5.62 46.40
C PHE A 19 -27.33 -6.37 47.55
N ARG A 20 -26.01 -6.16 47.71
CA ARG A 20 -25.42 -5.72 49.01
C ARG A 20 -24.11 -4.91 48.86
N LYS A 21 -23.84 -4.00 49.82
CA LYS A 21 -22.55 -3.30 50.09
C LYS A 21 -21.96 -3.80 51.43
N PRO A 22 -20.67 -3.58 51.74
CA PRO A 22 -20.19 -2.38 52.48
C PRO A 22 -19.09 -1.61 51.71
N PHE A 23 -18.63 -0.37 52.00
CA PHE A 23 -18.48 0.49 53.20
C PHE A 23 -17.13 0.40 53.97
N ILE A 24 -16.70 1.52 54.59
CA ILE A 24 -15.31 1.92 54.89
C ILE A 24 -15.10 2.29 56.37
N SER A 25 -13.94 1.97 56.96
CA SER A 25 -13.24 2.64 58.09
C SER A 25 -11.80 2.06 58.14
N ILE A 26 -10.67 2.78 58.02
CA ILE A 26 -10.04 3.87 58.81
C ILE A 26 -9.57 3.42 60.22
N VAL A 27 -8.24 3.42 60.46
CA VAL A 27 -7.48 4.03 61.60
C VAL A 27 -6.01 3.52 61.65
N SER A 28 -5.11 4.45 62.01
CA SER A 28 -3.64 4.49 62.16
C SER A 28 -2.87 3.39 62.93
N SER A 29 -1.55 3.25 62.65
CA SER A 29 -0.46 3.56 63.63
C SER A 29 0.99 3.49 63.07
N SER A 30 1.65 4.66 63.04
CA SER A 30 3.08 5.01 63.30
C SER A 30 4.29 4.03 63.26
N SER A 31 5.42 4.63 62.82
CA SER A 31 6.77 4.73 63.46
C SER A 31 7.99 3.83 63.12
N SER A 32 9.10 4.55 62.87
CA SER A 32 10.53 4.27 63.16
C SER A 32 11.35 3.20 62.41
N SER A 33 12.47 3.67 61.83
CA SER A 33 13.67 2.91 61.44
C SER A 33 14.51 2.47 62.67
N PRO A 34 15.55 1.65 62.48
CA PRO A 34 16.89 2.24 62.39
C PRO A 34 17.82 1.64 61.31
N SER A 35 19.01 2.23 61.18
CA SER A 35 20.16 1.86 60.34
C SER A 35 20.98 0.68 60.93
N LEU A 36 22.06 0.13 60.35
CA LEU A 36 23.39 0.77 60.19
C LEU A 36 24.44 -0.15 59.48
N HIS A 37 25.32 0.45 58.64
CA HIS A 37 26.65 -0.05 58.16
C HIS A 37 26.72 -1.41 57.39
N SER A 38 27.80 -1.76 56.66
CA SER A 38 29.18 -1.22 56.53
C SER A 38 29.67 -1.25 55.06
N SER A 39 30.16 -0.14 54.46
CA SER A 39 31.58 0.16 54.15
C SER A 39 32.40 -0.94 53.43
N SER A 40 33.32 -0.68 52.48
CA SER A 40 33.73 0.49 51.66
C SER A 40 34.80 -0.05 50.65
N SER A 41 35.57 0.66 49.82
CA SER A 41 35.88 2.09 49.52
C SER A 41 36.21 2.18 47.99
N SER A 42 36.88 3.15 47.33
CA SER A 42 37.81 4.24 47.71
C SER A 42 37.74 5.47 46.79
N ALA A 43 38.40 6.52 47.27
CA ALA A 43 38.77 7.80 46.65
C ALA A 43 39.49 7.70 45.27
N SER A 44 39.39 8.63 44.30
CA SER A 44 39.13 10.09 44.27
C SER A 44 40.33 11.01 44.57
N ARG A 45 40.69 11.89 43.62
CA ARG A 45 41.16 13.27 43.88
C ARG A 45 41.09 14.15 42.63
N VAL A 46 41.23 15.45 42.83
CA VAL A 46 40.97 16.56 41.88
C VAL A 46 42.00 17.65 42.11
N HIS A 47 42.59 18.27 41.08
CA HIS A 47 42.73 19.74 41.03
C HIS A 47 43.29 20.37 39.72
N GLN A 48 42.75 21.57 39.46
CA GLN A 48 43.38 22.78 38.94
C GLN A 48 43.78 22.96 37.46
N GLN A 49 43.64 24.23 37.08
CA GLN A 49 43.88 24.91 35.81
C GLN A 49 45.23 25.68 35.91
N PRO A 50 45.88 26.10 34.81
CA PRO A 50 45.55 27.42 34.25
C PRO A 50 45.67 27.53 32.72
N CYS A 51 45.40 28.72 32.17
CA CYS A 51 45.51 29.05 30.75
C CYS A 51 46.71 29.99 30.48
N HIS A 52 47.26 29.98 29.25
CA HIS A 52 47.90 31.16 28.65
C HIS A 52 47.85 31.10 27.11
N PHE A 53 48.43 32.12 26.43
CA PHE A 53 47.96 32.62 25.12
C PHE A 53 49.02 32.55 23.99
N ASN A 54 48.57 32.86 22.77
CA ASN A 54 49.30 32.99 21.48
C ASN A 54 49.46 31.70 20.64
N GLY A 55 49.34 31.75 19.30
CA GLY A 55 48.84 32.86 18.48
C GLY A 55 49.16 32.71 16.98
N GLY A 56 48.18 32.91 16.10
CA GLY A 56 48.39 32.85 14.65
C GLY A 56 47.15 33.20 13.81
N ARG A 57 47.30 34.14 12.86
CA ARG A 57 46.41 34.35 11.70
C ARG A 57 47.05 33.57 10.51
N ARG A 58 46.43 33.33 9.34
CA ARG A 58 45.38 34.07 8.62
C ARG A 58 44.74 33.22 7.49
N LEU A 59 43.54 33.65 7.10
CA LEU A 59 42.70 33.35 5.92
C LEU A 59 43.37 33.10 4.53
N LEU A 60 42.56 32.61 3.56
CA LEU A 60 42.74 32.49 2.08
C LEU A 60 43.35 31.16 1.55
N VAL A 61 43.04 30.63 0.35
CA VAL A 61 41.83 30.59 -0.53
C VAL A 61 42.07 29.53 -1.64
N LEU A 62 41.05 29.02 -2.35
CA LEU A 62 41.25 28.09 -3.49
C LEU A 62 41.83 28.79 -4.74
N SER A 63 42.62 28.08 -5.57
CA SER A 63 42.31 27.97 -7.02
C SER A 63 43.09 26.86 -7.76
N SER A 64 42.37 26.12 -8.60
CA SER A 64 42.73 25.59 -9.94
C SER A 64 44.20 25.29 -10.34
N ASN A 65 44.46 24.08 -10.84
CA ASN A 65 44.48 23.80 -12.30
C ASN A 65 44.70 22.30 -12.60
N ALA A 66 44.45 21.90 -13.85
CA ALA A 66 44.71 20.56 -14.40
C ALA A 66 45.51 20.66 -15.70
N THR A 67 46.36 19.67 -16.00
CA THR A 67 46.62 19.09 -17.36
C THR A 67 47.76 18.04 -17.36
N THR A 68 47.45 16.84 -17.86
CA THR A 68 48.21 16.02 -18.85
C THR A 68 49.57 15.36 -18.49
N ASP A 69 49.77 14.15 -19.04
CA ASP A 69 50.83 13.16 -18.80
C ASP A 69 52.12 13.31 -19.62
N GLN A 70 53.18 12.57 -19.23
CA GLN A 70 54.02 11.66 -20.08
C GLN A 70 54.88 10.73 -19.16
N PRO A 71 55.40 9.56 -19.62
CA PRO A 71 55.46 8.35 -18.75
C PRO A 71 56.82 7.62 -18.59
N GLY A 72 56.83 6.60 -17.71
CA GLY A 72 57.68 5.40 -17.77
C GLY A 72 58.27 4.93 -16.42
N PRO A 73 58.69 3.65 -16.25
CA PRO A 73 58.50 2.45 -17.09
C PRO A 73 57.63 1.37 -16.41
N VAL A 74 57.53 0.18 -17.03
CA VAL A 74 56.61 -0.93 -16.66
C VAL A 74 57.07 -1.76 -15.46
N GLN A 75 56.11 -2.16 -14.61
CA GLN A 75 56.09 -3.46 -13.94
C GLN A 75 54.78 -4.19 -14.29
N GLU A 76 54.81 -5.52 -14.32
CA GLU A 76 53.71 -6.38 -14.76
C GLU A 76 52.79 -6.70 -13.58
N ASP A 77 51.62 -6.07 -13.53
CA ASP A 77 50.48 -6.45 -12.69
C ASP A 77 49.18 -6.40 -13.53
N GLU A 78 48.12 -7.05 -13.05
CA GLU A 78 46.96 -7.46 -13.85
C GLU A 78 46.24 -6.31 -14.59
N VAL A 79 45.84 -6.56 -15.85
CA VAL A 79 45.13 -5.60 -16.69
C VAL A 79 43.67 -5.47 -16.25
N VAL A 80 43.44 -4.68 -15.21
CA VAL A 80 42.11 -4.14 -14.88
C VAL A 80 41.77 -3.07 -15.92
N ASP A 81 40.76 -3.32 -16.75
CA ASP A 81 40.33 -2.37 -17.78
C ASP A 81 39.70 -1.12 -17.12
N SER A 82 40.48 -0.05 -17.08
CA SER A 82 40.15 1.23 -16.43
C SER A 82 39.09 2.06 -17.18
N LYS A 83 38.41 1.48 -18.19
CA LYS A 83 37.20 2.04 -18.83
C LYS A 83 35.90 1.32 -18.46
N ILE A 84 35.94 0.39 -17.52
CA ILE A 84 34.73 -0.12 -16.86
C ILE A 84 34.13 0.97 -15.96
N LEU A 85 32.85 1.30 -16.19
CA LEU A 85 32.06 2.22 -15.36
C LEU A 85 32.00 1.70 -13.90
N PRO A 86 31.87 2.58 -12.88
CA PRO A 86 31.89 2.17 -11.46
C PRO A 86 30.85 1.13 -11.03
N TYR A 87 29.83 0.89 -11.87
CA TYR A 87 28.76 -0.09 -11.67
C TYR A 87 29.03 -1.45 -12.33
N CYS A 88 29.96 -1.54 -13.30
CA CYS A 88 30.42 -2.80 -13.89
C CYS A 88 31.59 -3.45 -13.13
N ASN A 89 31.87 -3.00 -11.89
CA ASN A 89 32.76 -3.73 -10.99
C ASN A 89 32.00 -4.94 -10.40
N ILE A 90 32.34 -6.13 -10.87
CA ILE A 90 31.71 -7.40 -10.48
C ILE A 90 31.91 -7.70 -8.98
N ASP A 91 32.94 -7.13 -8.35
CA ASP A 91 33.21 -7.29 -6.93
C ASP A 91 32.56 -6.18 -6.06
N LYS A 92 31.51 -6.60 -5.33
CA LYS A 92 30.99 -5.98 -4.09
C LYS A 92 30.25 -4.64 -4.24
N LYS A 93 29.09 -4.69 -4.88
CA LYS A 93 27.84 -4.11 -4.36
C LYS A 93 26.68 -5.07 -4.63
N GLU A 94 25.67 -5.07 -3.76
CA GLU A 94 24.42 -5.78 -4.04
C GLU A 94 23.71 -5.07 -5.21
N LYS A 95 23.32 -5.81 -6.26
CA LYS A 95 22.56 -5.22 -7.38
C LYS A 95 21.23 -4.73 -6.81
N LYS A 96 20.97 -3.42 -6.88
CA LYS A 96 19.72 -2.82 -6.42
C LYS A 96 18.55 -3.47 -7.16
N SER A 97 17.42 -3.67 -6.48
CA SER A 97 16.22 -4.13 -7.16
C SER A 97 15.68 -3.04 -8.08
N LEU A 98 15.00 -3.46 -9.16
CA LEU A 98 14.39 -2.55 -10.14
C LEU A 98 13.52 -1.46 -9.47
N GLY A 99 12.73 -1.83 -8.46
CA GLY A 99 11.89 -0.89 -7.70
C GLY A 99 12.66 0.10 -6.81
N GLU A 100 13.86 -0.25 -6.34
CA GLU A 100 14.73 0.69 -5.60
C GLU A 100 15.36 1.70 -6.55
N MET A 101 15.80 1.26 -7.74
CA MET A 101 16.32 2.14 -8.79
C MET A 101 15.24 3.09 -9.30
N GLU A 102 14.01 2.60 -9.55
CA GLU A 102 12.86 3.44 -9.90
C GLU A 102 12.55 4.47 -8.81
N GLN A 103 12.61 4.08 -7.54
CA GLN A 103 12.35 4.99 -6.42
C GLN A 103 13.43 6.07 -6.27
N GLU A 104 14.71 5.73 -6.45
CA GLU A 104 15.81 6.71 -6.46
C GLU A 104 15.70 7.69 -7.63
N PHE A 105 15.37 7.21 -8.83
CA PHE A 105 15.18 8.04 -10.02
C PHE A 105 14.00 9.02 -9.86
N LEU A 106 12.86 8.54 -9.36
CA LEU A 106 11.70 9.39 -9.04
C LEU A 106 12.00 10.39 -7.93
N GLN A 107 12.77 10.00 -6.90
CA GLN A 107 13.19 10.90 -5.83
C GLN A 107 14.16 11.98 -6.34
N ALA A 108 15.06 11.65 -7.26
CA ALA A 108 15.98 12.60 -7.89
C ALA A 108 15.23 13.64 -8.71
N LEU A 109 14.31 13.21 -9.58
CA LEU A 109 13.41 14.10 -10.32
C LEU A 109 12.61 14.99 -9.38
N GLN A 110 12.00 14.43 -8.32
CA GLN A 110 11.20 15.21 -7.38
C GLN A 110 12.03 16.28 -6.65
N ALA A 111 13.22 15.95 -6.14
CA ALA A 111 14.09 16.89 -5.44
C ALA A 111 14.63 17.98 -6.38
N PHE A 112 14.96 17.64 -7.62
CA PHE A 112 15.46 18.61 -8.61
C PHE A 112 14.36 19.61 -8.99
N TYR A 113 13.19 19.14 -9.43
CA TYR A 113 12.12 20.01 -9.95
C TYR A 113 11.29 20.73 -8.87
N TYR A 114 11.10 20.14 -7.68
CA TYR A 114 10.26 20.76 -6.62
C TYR A 114 11.05 21.37 -5.46
N GLU A 115 12.26 20.90 -5.16
CA GLU A 115 13.09 21.47 -4.09
C GLU A 115 14.29 22.30 -4.60
N GLY A 116 14.59 22.25 -5.90
CA GLY A 116 15.76 22.91 -6.49
C GLY A 116 17.10 22.28 -6.07
N LYS A 117 17.11 20.98 -5.75
CA LYS A 117 18.27 20.25 -5.21
C LYS A 117 18.61 19.04 -6.06
N ALA A 118 19.83 18.97 -6.57
CA ALA A 118 20.40 17.71 -7.04
C ALA A 118 20.77 16.84 -5.81
N ILE A 119 20.23 15.62 -5.72
CA ILE A 119 20.55 14.66 -4.65
C ILE A 119 21.67 13.67 -5.02
N MET A 120 22.00 13.64 -6.31
CA MET A 120 23.05 12.86 -6.96
C MET A 120 23.67 13.72 -8.06
N SER A 121 24.86 13.37 -8.53
CA SER A 121 25.47 14.03 -9.69
C SER A 121 24.75 13.67 -11.00
N ASN A 122 24.97 14.48 -12.05
CA ASN A 122 24.43 14.19 -13.38
C ASN A 122 24.93 12.84 -13.90
N GLU A 123 26.21 12.51 -13.65
CA GLU A 123 26.81 11.23 -14.05
C GLU A 123 26.11 10.05 -13.35
N GLU A 124 25.85 10.13 -12.04
CA GLU A 124 25.09 9.10 -11.31
C GLU A 124 23.65 8.98 -11.81
N PHE A 125 23.01 10.10 -12.15
CA PHE A 125 21.64 10.13 -12.67
C PHE A 125 21.53 9.51 -14.07
N ASP A 126 22.46 9.83 -14.98
CA ASP A 126 22.48 9.29 -16.33
C ASP A 126 22.82 7.78 -16.33
N ASN A 127 23.76 7.33 -15.48
CA ASN A 127 24.01 5.90 -15.28
C ASN A 127 22.75 5.16 -14.77
N LEU A 128 22.08 5.69 -13.73
CA LEU A 128 20.85 5.11 -13.17
C LEU A 128 19.71 5.05 -14.21
N LYS A 129 19.61 6.07 -15.06
CA LYS A 129 18.65 6.14 -16.17
C LYS A 129 18.94 5.09 -17.23
N GLU A 130 20.19 4.91 -17.64
CA GLU A 130 20.57 3.85 -18.58
C GLU A 130 20.29 2.46 -17.99
N GLU A 131 20.65 2.21 -16.73
CA GLU A 131 20.41 0.92 -16.06
C GLU A 131 18.91 0.59 -15.98
N LEU A 132 18.06 1.58 -15.68
CA LEU A 132 16.59 1.42 -15.72
C LEU A 132 16.04 1.17 -17.14
N MET A 133 16.66 1.75 -18.18
CA MET A 133 16.28 1.47 -19.57
C MET A 133 16.71 0.04 -20.00
N TRP A 134 17.88 -0.43 -19.56
CA TRP A 134 18.36 -1.79 -19.81
C TRP A 134 17.52 -2.86 -19.11
N GLU A 135 17.10 -2.63 -17.86
CA GLU A 135 16.21 -3.54 -17.12
C GLU A 135 14.73 -3.42 -17.54
N GLY A 136 14.40 -2.51 -18.48
CA GLY A 136 13.07 -2.40 -19.07
C GLY A 136 12.03 -1.69 -18.20
N SER A 137 12.43 -0.80 -17.28
CA SER A 137 11.51 -0.04 -16.43
C SER A 137 10.58 0.87 -17.23
N SER A 138 9.28 0.78 -16.96
CA SER A 138 8.27 1.70 -17.50
C SER A 138 8.42 3.15 -17.01
N VAL A 139 9.24 3.40 -15.98
CA VAL A 139 9.48 4.74 -15.43
C VAL A 139 10.56 5.49 -16.21
N ALA A 140 11.57 4.78 -16.73
CA ALA A 140 12.63 5.36 -17.56
C ALA A 140 12.36 5.29 -19.07
N MET A 141 11.60 4.28 -19.53
CA MET A 141 11.25 4.06 -20.94
C MET A 141 10.15 5.01 -21.47
N LEU A 142 10.36 6.31 -21.31
CA LEU A 142 9.51 7.38 -21.85
C LEU A 142 9.86 7.64 -23.32
N SER A 143 8.87 7.67 -24.21
CA SER A 143 9.10 8.13 -25.59
C SER A 143 9.45 9.63 -25.64
N SER A 144 10.11 10.08 -26.70
CA SER A 144 10.54 11.49 -26.84
C SER A 144 9.38 12.49 -26.76
N ASP A 145 8.19 12.12 -27.26
CA ASP A 145 6.99 12.96 -27.16
C ASP A 145 6.40 12.98 -25.73
N GLU A 146 6.49 11.89 -24.98
CA GLU A 146 6.06 11.84 -23.57
C GLU A 146 6.99 12.65 -22.66
N GLN A 147 8.30 12.55 -22.86
CA GLN A 147 9.29 13.40 -22.18
C GLN A 147 8.98 14.87 -22.44
N ARG A 148 8.80 15.25 -23.71
CA ARG A 148 8.47 16.62 -24.13
C ARG A 148 7.13 17.11 -23.57
N PHE A 149 6.13 16.23 -23.44
CA PHE A 149 4.84 16.56 -22.83
C PHE A 149 4.97 16.79 -21.31
N LEU A 150 5.71 15.93 -20.62
CA LEU A 150 6.00 16.05 -19.20
C LEU A 150 6.77 17.34 -18.88
N GLU A 151 7.87 17.60 -19.60
CA GLU A 151 8.66 18.84 -19.50
C GLU A 151 7.79 20.09 -19.71
N ALA A 152 7.02 20.12 -20.81
CA ALA A 152 6.13 21.25 -21.09
C ALA A 152 5.07 21.47 -20.02
N SER A 153 4.50 20.39 -19.46
CA SER A 153 3.52 20.47 -18.38
C SER A 153 4.12 21.02 -17.08
N MET A 154 5.34 20.60 -16.73
CA MET A 154 6.07 21.10 -15.56
C MET A 154 6.52 22.55 -15.75
N ALA A 155 6.95 22.92 -16.95
CA ALA A 155 7.39 24.27 -17.28
C ALA A 155 6.22 25.27 -17.32
N TYR A 156 5.04 24.85 -17.78
CA TYR A 156 3.79 25.62 -17.66
C TYR A 156 3.44 25.87 -16.18
N VAL A 157 3.55 24.85 -15.32
CA VAL A 157 3.27 24.95 -13.88
C VAL A 157 4.29 25.85 -13.15
N SER A 158 5.55 25.90 -13.59
CA SER A 158 6.56 26.82 -13.05
C SER A 158 6.50 28.23 -13.65
N GLY A 159 5.59 28.49 -14.59
CA GLY A 159 5.34 29.81 -15.20
C GLY A 159 6.19 30.15 -16.42
N ASN A 160 6.98 29.20 -16.94
CA ASN A 160 7.87 29.38 -18.10
C ASN A 160 7.47 28.39 -19.23
N PRO A 161 6.39 28.65 -20.00
CA PRO A 161 5.91 27.71 -21.01
C PRO A 161 6.94 27.45 -22.13
N LEU A 162 7.27 26.17 -22.35
CA LEU A 162 8.24 25.72 -23.37
C LEU A 162 7.66 25.59 -24.79
N MET A 163 6.35 25.66 -24.94
CA MET A 163 5.62 25.60 -26.21
C MET A 163 4.29 26.36 -26.08
N SER A 164 3.65 26.67 -27.21
CA SER A 164 2.32 27.28 -27.22
C SER A 164 1.22 26.29 -26.79
N ASP A 165 0.09 26.81 -26.30
CA ASP A 165 -1.07 26.00 -25.91
C ASP A 165 -1.57 25.11 -27.08
N GLU A 166 -1.51 25.60 -28.33
CA GLU A 166 -1.88 24.85 -29.52
C GLU A 166 -0.95 23.67 -29.81
N GLU A 167 0.36 23.85 -29.61
CA GLU A 167 1.36 22.78 -29.74
C GLU A 167 1.20 21.75 -28.62
N PHE A 168 0.91 22.21 -27.40
CA PHE A 168 0.67 21.34 -26.24
C PHE A 168 -0.57 20.47 -26.44
N ASP A 169 -1.70 21.05 -26.86
CA ASP A 169 -2.92 20.28 -27.16
C ASP A 169 -2.73 19.34 -28.36
N LYS A 170 -1.93 19.72 -29.36
CA LYS A 170 -1.57 18.84 -30.49
C LYS A 170 -0.72 17.65 -30.06
N LEU A 171 0.30 17.88 -29.22
CA LEU A 171 1.16 16.84 -28.64
C LEU A 171 0.35 15.90 -27.74
N LYS A 172 -0.48 16.46 -26.85
CA LYS A 172 -1.41 15.73 -25.98
C LYS A 172 -2.39 14.86 -26.77
N LYS A 173 -2.92 15.38 -27.89
CA LYS A 173 -3.81 14.63 -28.78
C LYS A 173 -3.09 13.49 -29.50
N LYS A 174 -1.83 13.69 -29.91
CA LYS A 174 -0.99 12.62 -30.49
C LYS A 174 -0.79 11.48 -29.49
N LEU A 175 -0.32 11.79 -28.28
CA LEU A 175 -0.08 10.80 -27.22
C LEU A 175 -1.35 10.04 -26.80
N LYS A 176 -2.53 10.69 -26.85
CA LYS A 176 -3.84 10.01 -26.65
C LYS A 176 -4.26 9.10 -27.81
N MET A 177 -3.72 9.28 -29.02
CA MET A 177 -3.89 8.34 -30.14
C MET A 177 -2.89 7.19 -30.07
N ASP A 178 -1.65 7.49 -29.69
CA ASP A 178 -0.57 6.50 -29.53
C ASP A 178 -0.77 5.59 -28.30
N GLY A 179 -1.67 5.96 -27.38
CA GLY A 179 -2.10 5.13 -26.26
C GLY A 179 -1.33 5.32 -24.95
N SER A 180 -0.55 6.41 -24.84
CA SER A 180 0.26 6.73 -23.66
C SER A 180 -0.55 6.79 -22.36
N GLU A 181 -0.15 6.00 -21.36
CA GLU A 181 -0.78 5.98 -20.03
C GLU A 181 -0.60 7.32 -19.28
N ILE A 182 0.52 8.01 -19.53
CA ILE A 182 0.90 9.29 -18.89
C ILE A 182 -0.11 10.40 -19.18
N VAL A 183 -0.84 10.30 -20.31
CA VAL A 183 -1.80 11.32 -20.77
C VAL A 183 -3.25 10.92 -20.44
N VAL A 184 -3.47 9.79 -19.72
CA VAL A 184 -4.80 9.36 -19.23
C VAL A 184 -5.13 10.11 -17.94
N GLU A 185 -6.11 11.01 -17.99
CA GLU A 185 -6.45 11.84 -16.84
C GLU A 185 -7.54 11.21 -15.96
N GLY A 186 -7.23 11.06 -14.67
CA GLY A 186 -8.18 10.62 -13.65
C GLY A 186 -9.39 11.56 -13.48
N PRO A 187 -10.44 11.13 -12.76
CA PRO A 187 -11.74 11.80 -12.77
C PRO A 187 -11.69 13.26 -12.26
N ARG A 188 -11.80 14.22 -13.19
CA ARG A 188 -11.79 15.67 -12.92
C ARG A 188 -13.20 16.17 -12.56
N CYS A 189 -13.39 16.65 -11.33
CA CYS A 189 -14.64 17.27 -10.89
C CYS A 189 -14.58 18.81 -10.99
N SER A 190 -15.52 19.42 -11.73
CA SER A 190 -15.63 20.87 -11.87
C SER A 190 -16.72 21.43 -10.96
N LEU A 191 -16.32 21.96 -9.79
CA LEU A 191 -17.25 22.53 -8.80
C LEU A 191 -18.12 23.67 -9.37
N ARG A 192 -17.59 24.45 -10.32
CA ARG A 192 -18.31 25.57 -10.97
C ARG A 192 -19.39 25.09 -11.95
N SER A 193 -19.17 24.01 -12.69
CA SER A 193 -20.14 23.50 -13.68
C SER A 193 -20.99 22.33 -13.16
N ARG A 194 -20.65 21.77 -12.00
CA ARG A 194 -21.24 20.55 -11.39
C ARG A 194 -21.17 19.32 -12.31
N LYS A 195 -20.21 19.30 -13.24
CA LYS A 195 -19.90 18.15 -14.11
C LYS A 195 -18.62 17.46 -13.65
N VAL A 196 -18.58 16.15 -13.82
CA VAL A 196 -17.40 15.32 -13.60
C VAL A 196 -17.04 14.66 -14.93
N TYR A 197 -15.76 14.68 -15.26
CA TYR A 197 -15.20 14.12 -16.49
C TYR A 197 -14.22 13.01 -16.12
N SER A 198 -14.09 12.00 -16.97
CA SER A 198 -13.11 10.92 -16.86
C SER A 198 -12.73 10.51 -18.27
N ASP A 199 -11.43 10.35 -18.54
CA ASP A 199 -10.99 9.77 -19.80
C ASP A 199 -11.49 8.32 -19.96
N LEU A 200 -11.65 7.91 -21.22
CA LEU A 200 -12.08 6.58 -21.64
C LEU A 200 -10.90 5.94 -22.38
N SER A 201 -10.56 4.69 -22.05
CA SER A 201 -9.52 3.92 -22.74
C SER A 201 -10.14 2.87 -23.65
N VAL A 202 -9.40 2.46 -24.67
CA VAL A 202 -9.82 1.43 -25.63
C VAL A 202 -9.70 0.04 -24.99
N ASP A 203 -10.73 -0.81 -25.15
CA ASP A 203 -10.74 -2.17 -24.64
C ASP A 203 -10.39 -3.18 -25.74
N TYR A 204 -9.10 -3.24 -26.09
CA TYR A 204 -8.57 -4.16 -27.11
C TYR A 204 -8.94 -5.63 -26.86
N LEU A 205 -9.00 -6.06 -25.60
CA LEU A 205 -9.39 -7.43 -25.25
C LEU A 205 -10.85 -7.71 -25.63
N LYS A 206 -11.79 -6.82 -25.29
CA LYS A 206 -13.20 -7.01 -25.67
C LYS A 206 -13.44 -6.82 -27.18
N MET A 207 -12.67 -5.97 -27.85
CA MET A 207 -12.70 -5.86 -29.32
C MET A 207 -12.17 -7.12 -30.01
N LEU A 208 -11.15 -7.79 -29.46
CA LEU A 208 -10.67 -9.08 -29.96
C LEU A 208 -11.71 -10.18 -29.73
N LEU A 209 -12.26 -10.28 -28.52
CA LEU A 209 -13.28 -11.28 -28.14
C LEU A 209 -14.54 -11.22 -29.03
N LEU A 210 -14.88 -10.06 -29.60
CA LEU A 210 -16.01 -9.91 -30.52
C LEU A 210 -15.89 -10.78 -31.79
N ASN A 211 -14.68 -11.12 -32.22
CA ASN A 211 -14.43 -11.98 -33.38
C ASN A 211 -14.45 -13.49 -33.04
N VAL A 212 -14.47 -13.87 -31.75
CA VAL A 212 -14.39 -15.29 -31.33
C VAL A 212 -15.58 -16.12 -31.83
N PRO A 213 -16.85 -15.67 -31.80
CA PRO A 213 -17.95 -16.44 -32.37
C PRO A 213 -17.78 -16.72 -33.86
N ALA A 214 -17.28 -15.74 -34.63
CA ALA A 214 -16.98 -15.92 -36.05
C ALA A 214 -15.79 -16.86 -36.29
N ALA A 215 -14.78 -16.85 -35.40
CA ALA A 215 -13.66 -17.78 -35.44
C ALA A 215 -14.11 -19.22 -35.17
N VAL A 216 -15.01 -19.44 -34.21
CA VAL A 216 -15.60 -20.76 -33.93
C VAL A 216 -16.42 -21.26 -35.12
N VAL A 217 -17.18 -20.40 -35.80
CA VAL A 217 -17.91 -20.76 -37.02
C VAL A 217 -16.95 -21.05 -38.19
N ALA A 218 -15.89 -20.26 -38.37
CA ALA A 218 -14.88 -20.49 -39.41
C ALA A 218 -14.10 -21.79 -39.19
N LEU A 219 -13.71 -22.09 -37.94
CA LEU A 219 -13.10 -23.37 -37.55
C LEU A 219 -14.07 -24.53 -37.74
N GLY A 220 -15.33 -24.39 -37.31
CA GLY A 220 -16.36 -25.42 -37.50
C GLY A 220 -16.62 -25.74 -38.97
N LEU A 221 -16.65 -24.72 -39.83
CA LEU A 221 -16.75 -24.91 -41.28
C LEU A 221 -15.49 -25.55 -41.88
N PHE A 222 -14.29 -25.20 -41.39
CA PHE A 222 -13.05 -25.81 -41.84
C PHE A 222 -13.01 -27.32 -41.53
N PHE A 223 -13.26 -27.71 -40.28
CA PHE A 223 -13.30 -29.14 -39.90
C PHE A 223 -14.47 -29.88 -40.54
N PHE A 224 -15.65 -29.26 -40.69
CA PHE A 224 -16.78 -29.89 -41.37
C PHE A 224 -16.52 -30.15 -42.86
N LEU A 225 -15.69 -29.33 -43.52
CA LEU A 225 -15.27 -29.57 -44.90
C LEU A 225 -14.20 -30.68 -44.99
N ASP A 226 -13.32 -30.83 -44.00
CA ASP A 226 -12.35 -31.93 -43.88
C ASP A 226 -13.08 -33.29 -43.65
N ASP A 227 -14.04 -33.32 -42.71
CA ASP A 227 -14.93 -34.49 -42.48
C ASP A 227 -15.72 -34.85 -43.75
N LEU A 228 -16.34 -33.87 -44.41
CA LEU A 228 -17.23 -34.10 -45.57
C LEU A 228 -16.48 -34.42 -46.86
N THR A 229 -15.18 -34.11 -46.93
CA THR A 229 -14.25 -34.61 -47.96
C THR A 229 -13.52 -35.90 -47.53
N GLY A 230 -13.92 -36.52 -46.42
CA GLY A 230 -13.43 -37.84 -46.01
C GLY A 230 -11.96 -37.86 -45.59
N PHE A 231 -11.44 -36.75 -45.05
CA PHE A 231 -10.03 -36.54 -44.75
C PHE A 231 -9.09 -36.55 -45.97
N GLU A 232 -9.60 -36.45 -47.20
CA GLU A 232 -8.72 -36.33 -48.39
C GLU A 232 -7.96 -35.00 -48.41
N ILE A 233 -8.48 -33.93 -47.80
CA ILE A 233 -7.72 -32.66 -47.63
C ILE A 233 -6.53 -32.88 -46.69
N THR A 234 -6.72 -33.61 -45.59
CA THR A 234 -5.64 -33.98 -44.67
C THR A 234 -4.63 -34.93 -45.30
N TYR A 235 -5.07 -35.93 -46.08
CA TYR A 235 -4.19 -36.89 -46.76
C TYR A 235 -3.43 -36.31 -47.97
N LEU A 236 -4.01 -35.35 -48.70
CA LEU A 236 -3.28 -34.59 -49.73
C LEU A 236 -2.22 -33.66 -49.12
N LEU A 237 -2.24 -33.48 -47.80
CA LEU A 237 -1.33 -32.67 -47.00
C LEU A 237 -0.51 -33.50 -45.99
N GLU A 238 -0.18 -34.76 -46.32
CA GLU A 238 1.03 -35.44 -45.82
C GLU A 238 2.33 -34.77 -46.36
N LEU A 239 2.41 -33.45 -46.20
CA LEU A 239 3.60 -32.65 -46.41
C LEU A 239 4.61 -33.02 -45.31
N PRO A 240 5.73 -33.69 -45.63
CA PRO A 240 6.64 -34.21 -44.62
C PRO A 240 7.18 -33.08 -43.74
N GLU A 241 7.45 -33.36 -42.47
CA GLU A 241 7.98 -32.36 -41.54
C GLU A 241 9.24 -31.70 -42.13
N PRO A 242 9.32 -30.36 -42.20
CA PRO A 242 8.51 -29.37 -41.48
C PRO A 242 7.30 -28.79 -42.25
N PHE A 243 6.99 -29.24 -43.46
CA PHE A 243 6.10 -28.51 -44.38
C PHE A 243 4.62 -28.45 -43.94
N SER A 244 4.09 -29.48 -43.25
CA SER A 244 2.73 -29.45 -42.68
C SER A 244 2.55 -28.36 -41.61
N PHE A 245 3.58 -28.12 -40.77
CA PHE A 245 3.59 -27.00 -39.82
C PHE A 245 3.53 -25.65 -40.56
N ILE A 246 4.32 -25.51 -41.63
CA ILE A 246 4.35 -24.28 -42.45
C ILE A 246 2.97 -24.03 -43.08
N PHE A 247 2.34 -25.03 -43.69
CA PHE A 247 1.00 -24.88 -44.26
C PHE A 247 -0.05 -24.48 -43.21
N THR A 248 -0.03 -25.12 -42.04
CA THR A 248 -0.97 -24.84 -40.95
C THR A 248 -0.84 -23.39 -40.45
N TRP A 249 0.38 -22.92 -40.18
CA TRP A 249 0.62 -21.60 -39.59
C TRP A 249 0.62 -20.45 -40.60
N PHE A 250 0.96 -20.68 -41.88
CA PHE A 250 1.07 -19.62 -42.89
C PHE A 250 -0.04 -19.62 -43.96
N ALA A 251 -0.82 -20.70 -44.10
CA ALA A 251 -1.99 -20.75 -44.99
C ALA A 251 -3.31 -20.93 -44.23
N ALA A 252 -3.45 -22.02 -43.47
CA ALA A 252 -4.73 -22.35 -42.82
C ALA A 252 -5.14 -21.34 -41.74
N ILE A 253 -4.28 -21.07 -40.75
CA ILE A 253 -4.57 -20.11 -39.66
C ILE A 253 -4.84 -18.70 -40.21
N PRO A 254 -4.03 -18.12 -41.12
CA PRO A 254 -4.32 -16.81 -41.71
C PRO A 254 -5.62 -16.77 -42.50
N PHE A 255 -5.98 -17.84 -43.23
CA PHE A 255 -7.27 -17.94 -43.93
C PHE A 255 -8.46 -17.98 -42.97
N ILE A 256 -8.37 -18.78 -41.90
CA ILE A 256 -9.42 -18.89 -40.86
C ILE A 256 -9.60 -17.55 -40.13
N LEU A 257 -8.50 -16.84 -39.81
CA LEU A 257 -8.56 -15.49 -39.23
C LEU A 257 -9.15 -14.48 -40.20
N TRP A 258 -8.74 -14.48 -41.47
CA TRP A 258 -9.30 -13.60 -42.51
C TRP A 258 -10.81 -13.83 -42.72
N LEU A 259 -11.24 -15.09 -42.74
CA LEU A 259 -12.65 -15.48 -42.84
C LEU A 259 -13.44 -15.03 -41.60
N SER A 260 -12.89 -15.24 -40.41
CA SER A 260 -13.48 -14.77 -39.14
C SER A 260 -13.66 -13.24 -39.11
N PHE A 261 -12.63 -12.46 -39.45
CA PHE A 261 -12.73 -11.00 -39.53
C PHE A 261 -13.72 -10.56 -40.62
N SER A 262 -13.80 -11.27 -41.74
CA SER A 262 -14.73 -10.96 -42.83
C SER A 262 -16.18 -11.22 -42.44
N LEU A 263 -16.47 -12.37 -41.80
CA LEU A 263 -17.78 -12.68 -41.23
C LEU A 263 -18.17 -11.70 -40.12
N THR A 264 -17.23 -11.33 -39.24
CA THR A 264 -17.47 -10.33 -38.18
C THR A 264 -17.85 -8.97 -38.76
N LYS A 265 -17.19 -8.51 -39.84
CA LYS A 265 -17.51 -7.26 -40.56
C LYS A 265 -18.89 -7.23 -41.24
N VAL A 266 -19.49 -8.40 -41.51
CA VAL A 266 -20.88 -8.48 -42.00
C VAL A 266 -21.87 -8.25 -40.85
N VAL A 267 -21.59 -8.81 -39.67
CA VAL A 267 -22.47 -8.75 -38.48
C VAL A 267 -22.33 -7.42 -37.74
N VAL A 268 -21.09 -6.93 -37.57
CA VAL A 268 -20.76 -5.72 -36.81
C VAL A 268 -19.84 -4.81 -37.63
N LYS A 269 -20.25 -3.57 -37.82
CA LYS A 269 -19.50 -2.54 -38.54
C LYS A 269 -19.01 -1.45 -37.59
N ASP A 270 -17.80 -0.99 -37.84
CA ASP A 270 -17.15 0.18 -37.21
C ASP A 270 -17.25 0.16 -35.67
N PHE A 271 -16.92 -1.01 -35.10
CA PHE A 271 -17.00 -1.21 -33.65
C PHE A 271 -15.83 -0.60 -32.89
N LEU A 272 -16.16 0.15 -31.84
CA LEU A 272 -15.21 0.68 -30.87
C LEU A 272 -15.76 0.42 -29.47
N ILE A 273 -15.02 -0.34 -28.66
CA ILE A 273 -15.38 -0.60 -27.26
C ILE A 273 -14.47 0.25 -26.37
N LEU A 274 -15.09 1.17 -25.64
CA LEU A 274 -14.41 2.01 -24.65
C LEU A 274 -14.74 1.56 -23.23
N LYS A 275 -13.73 1.53 -22.35
CA LYS A 275 -13.86 1.26 -20.91
C LYS A 275 -13.52 2.52 -20.12
N GLY A 276 -14.23 2.74 -19.01
CA GLY A 276 -13.94 3.85 -18.08
C GLY A 276 -14.70 3.70 -16.76
N GLN A 277 -14.14 4.24 -15.69
CA GLN A 277 -14.73 4.16 -14.35
C GLN A 277 -15.82 5.23 -14.16
N CYS A 278 -17.01 4.83 -13.72
CA CYS A 278 -18.10 5.76 -13.44
C CYS A 278 -17.72 6.71 -12.27
N PRO A 279 -17.54 8.03 -12.48
CA PRO A 279 -16.92 8.91 -11.47
C PRO A 279 -17.67 9.06 -10.14
N ASN A 280 -18.93 8.59 -10.09
CA ASN A 280 -19.78 8.61 -8.90
C ASN A 280 -19.69 7.31 -8.05
N CYS A 281 -19.18 6.21 -8.60
CA CYS A 281 -19.18 4.91 -7.91
C CYS A 281 -17.99 3.98 -8.20
N GLY A 282 -17.04 4.39 -9.06
CA GLY A 282 -15.82 3.64 -9.36
C GLY A 282 -16.02 2.36 -10.19
N THR A 283 -17.26 1.98 -10.51
CA THR A 283 -17.55 0.81 -11.33
C THR A 283 -17.07 1.02 -12.76
N GLU A 284 -16.36 0.04 -13.33
CA GLU A 284 -16.04 0.05 -14.76
C GLU A 284 -17.32 -0.08 -15.59
N ASN A 285 -17.59 0.93 -16.40
CA ASN A 285 -18.59 0.89 -17.45
C ASN A 285 -17.87 0.64 -18.78
N THR A 286 -18.47 -0.21 -19.63
CA THR A 286 -18.09 -0.29 -21.05
C THR A 286 -19.16 0.34 -21.92
N SER A 287 -18.74 1.11 -22.92
CA SER A 287 -19.60 1.70 -23.93
C SER A 287 -19.25 1.10 -25.28
N PHE A 288 -20.24 0.53 -25.97
CA PHE A 288 -20.11 0.05 -27.34
C PHE A 288 -20.57 1.13 -28.31
N PHE A 289 -19.70 1.51 -29.23
CA PHE A 289 -20.01 2.33 -30.40
C PHE A 289 -19.89 1.46 -31.64
N GLY A 290 -20.80 1.60 -32.61
CA GLY A 290 -20.79 0.83 -33.86
C GLY A 290 -22.18 0.36 -34.27
N THR A 291 -22.27 -0.40 -35.37
CA THR A 291 -23.55 -0.92 -35.91
C THR A 291 -23.59 -2.44 -35.86
N ILE A 292 -24.60 -3.01 -35.22
CA ILE A 292 -24.85 -4.46 -35.15
C ILE A 292 -26.09 -4.78 -36.00
N LEU A 293 -25.95 -5.58 -37.06
CA LEU A 293 -27.06 -6.12 -37.86
C LEU A 293 -28.15 -5.07 -38.20
N THR A 294 -27.72 -3.92 -38.75
CA THR A 294 -28.51 -2.70 -39.09
C THR A 294 -28.91 -1.77 -37.93
N VAL A 295 -28.76 -2.17 -36.66
CA VAL A 295 -28.99 -1.28 -35.51
C VAL A 295 -27.72 -0.51 -35.17
N SER A 296 -27.73 0.80 -35.36
CA SER A 296 -26.64 1.70 -34.93
C SER A 296 -26.72 1.95 -33.43
N SER A 297 -25.65 1.64 -32.70
CA SER A 297 -25.54 1.81 -31.24
C SER A 297 -24.59 2.95 -30.90
N GLY A 298 -25.16 4.10 -30.53
CA GLY A 298 -24.43 5.29 -30.10
C GLY A 298 -23.89 6.12 -31.26
N GLY A 299 -24.11 7.44 -31.19
CA GLY A 299 -23.38 8.42 -32.01
C GLY A 299 -22.08 8.82 -31.30
N SER A 300 -21.75 10.11 -31.28
CA SER A 300 -20.65 10.63 -30.44
C SER A 300 -20.90 10.53 -28.92
N THR A 301 -22.07 10.07 -28.48
CA THR A 301 -22.44 9.91 -27.07
C THR A 301 -23.24 8.62 -26.84
N ASN A 302 -23.11 8.07 -25.62
CA ASN A 302 -23.76 6.84 -25.18
C ASN A 302 -24.26 7.02 -23.74
N ILE A 303 -25.50 6.59 -23.43
CA ILE A 303 -26.12 6.76 -22.10
C ILE A 303 -25.95 5.48 -21.27
N VAL A 304 -24.86 5.41 -20.50
CA VAL A 304 -24.60 4.28 -19.59
C VAL A 304 -25.30 4.47 -18.25
N LYS A 305 -26.06 3.46 -17.80
CA LYS A 305 -26.63 3.40 -16.45
C LYS A 305 -25.62 2.75 -15.50
N CYS A 306 -24.93 3.53 -14.66
CA CYS A 306 -24.06 2.96 -13.63
C CYS A 306 -24.91 2.11 -12.66
N SER A 307 -24.68 0.79 -12.64
CA SER A 307 -25.55 -0.15 -11.94
C SER A 307 -25.53 0.08 -10.44
N ASN A 308 -26.70 0.35 -9.85
CA ASN A 308 -26.85 0.79 -8.47
C ASN A 308 -25.82 1.86 -8.06
N GLY A 309 -25.82 2.97 -8.83
CA GLY A 309 -25.50 4.27 -8.28
C GLY A 309 -26.42 4.58 -7.09
N ARG A 310 -26.07 4.05 -5.91
CA ARG A 310 -26.55 4.58 -4.63
C ARG A 310 -26.25 6.06 -4.67
N THR A 311 -27.30 6.89 -4.61
CA THR A 311 -27.13 8.30 -4.32
C THR A 311 -26.34 8.41 -3.02
N LEU A 312 -25.10 8.91 -3.12
CA LEU A 312 -24.40 9.54 -2.01
C LEU A 312 -25.07 10.91 -1.74
N ALA A 313 -26.37 10.86 -1.48
CA ALA A 313 -26.98 11.79 -0.55
C ALA A 313 -26.17 11.67 0.75
N ALA A 314 -25.82 12.80 1.36
CA ALA A 314 -25.03 12.84 2.59
C ALA A 314 -25.85 12.42 3.84
N GLY A 315 -26.66 11.37 3.70
CA GLY A 315 -27.22 10.63 4.81
C GLY A 315 -26.09 9.92 5.55
N TYR A 316 -25.93 10.25 6.83
CA TYR A 316 -24.81 9.86 7.68
C TYR A 316 -24.90 8.38 8.11
N HIS A 317 -24.94 7.46 7.15
CA HIS A 317 -24.76 6.03 7.40
C HIS A 317 -23.27 5.75 7.63
N PRO A 318 -22.86 5.32 8.84
CA PRO A 318 -21.47 4.93 9.07
C PRO A 318 -21.10 3.78 8.12
N THR A 319 -19.93 3.88 7.49
CA THR A 319 -19.40 2.89 6.55
C THR A 319 -18.80 1.69 7.30
N VAL A 320 -19.63 1.06 8.12
CA VAL A 320 -19.28 -0.08 9.00
C VAL A 320 -18.51 -1.11 8.21
N PHE A 321 -17.27 -1.35 8.64
CA PHE A 321 -16.37 -2.27 7.96
C PHE A 321 -16.97 -3.69 7.94
N ARG A 322 -16.82 -4.40 6.82
CA ARG A 322 -17.33 -5.76 6.63
C ARG A 322 -16.18 -6.76 6.58
N PRO A 323 -16.30 -7.93 7.26
CA PRO A 323 -15.29 -8.98 7.16
C PRO A 323 -14.93 -9.33 5.73
N THR A 324 -13.64 -9.49 5.45
CA THR A 324 -13.17 -9.89 4.11
C THR A 324 -13.46 -11.38 3.85
N PRO A 325 -13.37 -11.84 2.58
CA PRO A 325 -13.20 -13.26 2.29
C PRO A 325 -12.02 -13.86 3.07
N TRP A 326 -12.09 -15.16 3.30
CA TRP A 326 -10.98 -15.93 3.88
C TRP A 326 -9.85 -16.08 2.86
N ARG A 327 -8.60 -16.06 3.35
CA ARG A 327 -7.37 -16.29 2.58
C ARG A 327 -6.48 -17.29 3.31
N LEU A 328 -5.64 -18.01 2.57
CA LEU A 328 -4.63 -18.90 3.14
C LEU A 328 -3.44 -18.09 3.68
N ALA A 329 -2.85 -18.55 4.78
CA ALA A 329 -1.60 -18.06 5.36
C ALA A 329 -0.97 -19.17 6.22
N HIS A 330 0.16 -18.86 6.86
CA HIS A 330 0.72 -19.69 7.93
C HIS A 330 0.75 -18.93 9.25
N ALA A 331 0.87 -19.67 10.35
CA ALA A 331 1.09 -19.09 11.67
C ALA A 331 2.17 -19.85 12.46
N THR A 332 3.01 -19.10 13.16
CA THR A 332 3.90 -19.54 14.25
C THR A 332 3.50 -18.86 15.55
N PHE A 333 4.29 -19.01 16.60
CA PHE A 333 4.16 -18.19 17.81
C PHE A 333 5.50 -17.69 18.34
N TYR A 334 5.46 -16.53 18.99
CA TYR A 334 6.55 -15.96 19.75
C TYR A 334 6.15 -15.59 21.18
N GLY A 335 7.17 -15.35 22.00
CA GLY A 335 7.03 -15.03 23.41
C GLY A 335 6.60 -16.21 24.27
N ASP A 336 6.31 -15.90 25.53
CA ASP A 336 5.98 -16.85 26.58
C ASP A 336 4.47 -16.93 26.84
N GLU A 337 4.05 -17.78 27.77
CA GLU A 337 2.62 -18.01 28.09
C GLU A 337 1.95 -16.80 28.78
N THR A 338 2.70 -15.94 29.45
CA THR A 338 2.18 -14.66 29.97
C THR A 338 2.01 -13.62 28.87
N GLY A 339 2.62 -13.82 27.68
CA GLY A 339 2.67 -12.85 26.59
C GLY A 339 3.61 -11.68 26.84
N SER A 340 4.46 -11.71 27.87
CA SER A 340 5.42 -10.64 28.19
C SER A 340 6.37 -10.32 27.02
N GLY A 341 6.82 -11.35 26.29
CA GLY A 341 7.64 -11.19 25.08
C GLY A 341 6.97 -10.46 23.90
N THR A 342 5.70 -10.07 24.01
CA THR A 342 5.00 -9.31 22.96
C THR A 342 5.00 -7.78 23.17
N MET A 343 5.49 -7.28 24.31
CA MET A 343 5.52 -5.84 24.60
C MET A 343 6.49 -5.09 23.67
N GLY A 344 6.21 -3.82 23.39
CA GLY A 344 7.14 -2.94 22.66
C GLY A 344 7.24 -3.17 21.16
N GLY A 345 6.39 -4.02 20.58
CA GLY A 345 6.39 -4.35 19.14
C GLY A 345 6.27 -3.14 18.20
N ALA A 346 6.69 -3.35 16.95
CA ALA A 346 6.95 -2.35 15.90
C ALA A 346 5.82 -1.33 15.62
N CYS A 347 4.58 -1.57 16.06
CA CYS A 347 3.51 -0.58 15.99
C CYS A 347 3.66 0.57 17.01
N GLY A 348 4.57 0.47 17.98
CA GLY A 348 4.83 1.51 19.00
C GLY A 348 3.82 1.54 20.15
N TYR A 349 3.02 0.49 20.33
CA TYR A 349 1.97 0.42 21.36
C TYR A 349 2.48 0.17 22.80
N GLY A 350 3.80 0.07 23.00
CA GLY A 350 4.40 -0.10 24.32
C GLY A 350 3.87 -1.33 25.06
N ASN A 351 3.32 -1.13 26.25
CA ASN A 351 2.71 -2.20 27.03
C ASN A 351 1.28 -2.51 26.50
N LEU A 352 1.10 -3.71 25.94
CA LEU A 352 -0.15 -4.14 25.30
C LEU A 352 -1.28 -4.44 26.29
N PHE A 353 -0.96 -4.72 27.56
CA PHE A 353 -1.95 -4.92 28.62
C PHE A 353 -2.59 -3.59 29.05
N SER A 354 -1.79 -2.59 29.41
CA SER A 354 -2.32 -1.27 29.83
C SER A 354 -2.98 -0.51 28.68
N ASN A 355 -2.51 -0.70 27.45
CA ASN A 355 -3.14 -0.13 26.25
C ASN A 355 -4.37 -0.92 25.75
N GLY A 356 -4.70 -2.07 26.35
CA GLY A 356 -5.97 -2.76 26.14
C GLY A 356 -6.03 -3.68 24.92
N TYR A 357 -4.88 -4.12 24.40
CA TYR A 357 -4.78 -5.18 23.40
C TYR A 357 -4.72 -6.58 24.04
N GLY A 358 -4.12 -6.67 25.24
CA GLY A 358 -3.99 -7.94 25.99
C GLY A 358 -3.08 -8.95 25.29
N THR A 359 -3.40 -10.23 25.41
CA THR A 359 -2.66 -11.35 24.79
C THR A 359 -3.10 -11.69 23.37
N ASP A 360 -4.24 -11.19 22.88
CA ASP A 360 -4.78 -11.51 21.55
C ASP A 360 -4.13 -10.65 20.46
N THR A 361 -2.85 -10.91 20.23
CA THR A 361 -1.94 -10.09 19.45
C THR A 361 -1.08 -10.92 18.49
N THR A 362 -0.58 -10.28 17.43
CA THR A 362 0.26 -10.92 16.41
C THR A 362 1.26 -9.92 15.82
N ALA A 363 2.43 -10.44 15.48
CA ALA A 363 3.34 -9.87 14.51
C ALA A 363 2.91 -10.32 13.10
N LEU A 364 2.95 -9.41 12.13
CA LEU A 364 2.64 -9.68 10.72
C LEU A 364 3.94 -9.80 9.92
N SER A 365 4.04 -10.71 8.94
CA SER A 365 5.14 -10.63 7.95
C SER A 365 5.09 -9.30 7.18
N SER A 366 6.22 -8.87 6.61
CA SER A 366 6.33 -7.59 5.87
C SER A 366 5.23 -7.39 4.82
N VAL A 367 4.90 -8.45 4.09
CA VAL A 367 3.80 -8.55 3.10
C VAL A 367 2.44 -8.12 3.65
N LEU A 368 2.18 -8.37 4.95
CA LEU A 368 0.95 -7.98 5.65
C LEU A 368 1.12 -6.71 6.49
N PHE A 369 2.33 -6.40 6.97
CA PHE A 369 2.60 -5.25 7.84
C PHE A 369 2.52 -3.90 7.10
N THR A 370 2.94 -3.86 5.83
CA THR A 370 2.85 -2.68 4.95
C THR A 370 3.40 -1.40 5.62
N ASN A 371 4.67 -1.43 6.06
CA ASN A 371 5.38 -0.35 6.75
C ASN A 371 4.68 0.24 8.01
N GLY A 372 3.65 -0.44 8.54
CA GLY A 372 2.88 -0.01 9.69
C GLY A 372 1.43 0.40 9.38
N TYR A 373 1.02 0.51 8.13
CA TYR A 373 -0.40 0.79 7.78
C TYR A 373 -1.36 -0.34 8.21
N ALA A 374 -0.83 -1.52 8.56
CA ALA A 374 -1.59 -2.61 9.18
C ALA A 374 -1.67 -2.57 10.72
N CYS A 375 -0.94 -1.66 11.38
CA CYS A 375 -0.96 -1.56 12.84
C CYS A 375 -2.33 -1.20 13.39
N GLY A 376 -2.82 -2.02 14.33
CA GLY A 376 -4.13 -1.85 14.97
C GLY A 376 -5.25 -2.66 14.33
N GLN A 377 -5.08 -3.12 13.08
CA GLN A 377 -6.05 -3.94 12.35
C GLN A 377 -6.33 -5.27 13.06
N CYS A 378 -7.55 -5.79 12.90
CA CYS A 378 -8.01 -7.01 13.53
C CYS A 378 -8.24 -8.13 12.51
N PHE A 379 -7.77 -9.33 12.84
CA PHE A 379 -7.81 -10.51 11.97
C PHE A 379 -8.47 -11.67 12.69
N GLN A 380 -9.42 -12.34 12.04
CA GLN A 380 -9.89 -13.66 12.45
C GLN A 380 -9.01 -14.72 11.80
N ILE A 381 -8.53 -15.68 12.60
CA ILE A 381 -7.62 -16.76 12.18
C ILE A 381 -8.15 -18.10 12.70
N ARG A 382 -8.08 -19.14 11.88
CA ARG A 382 -8.36 -20.54 12.28
C ARG A 382 -7.34 -21.49 11.66
N CYS A 383 -6.97 -22.52 12.42
CA CYS A 383 -6.11 -23.61 11.95
C CYS A 383 -6.86 -24.54 10.98
N ILE A 384 -6.21 -24.94 9.89
CA ILE A 384 -6.71 -25.89 8.89
C ILE A 384 -5.69 -26.99 8.64
N GLU A 385 -6.11 -28.10 8.01
CA GLU A 385 -5.22 -29.04 7.28
C GLU A 385 -3.97 -29.55 8.06
N SER A 386 -4.04 -29.62 9.39
CA SER A 386 -2.95 -30.08 10.25
C SER A 386 -3.47 -30.91 11.43
N PRO A 387 -2.81 -32.02 11.80
CA PRO A 387 -3.19 -32.84 12.95
C PRO A 387 -3.02 -32.12 14.30
N TYR A 388 -2.30 -30.99 14.31
CA TYR A 388 -2.09 -30.17 15.50
C TYR A 388 -3.19 -29.12 15.73
N CYS A 389 -4.10 -28.90 14.77
CA CYS A 389 -5.27 -28.05 14.95
C CYS A 389 -6.21 -28.62 16.03
N PHE A 390 -6.86 -27.76 16.81
CA PHE A 390 -7.91 -28.23 17.73
C PHE A 390 -9.19 -28.65 16.99
N LYS A 391 -9.88 -29.67 17.52
CA LYS A 391 -11.11 -30.21 16.95
C LYS A 391 -12.15 -29.09 16.74
N GLY A 392 -12.73 -29.03 15.55
CA GLY A 392 -13.69 -28.00 15.14
C GLY A 392 -13.07 -26.73 14.56
N SER A 393 -11.74 -26.63 14.41
CA SER A 393 -11.02 -25.47 13.84
C SER A 393 -11.49 -24.13 14.42
N PRO A 394 -11.34 -23.91 15.74
CA PRO A 394 -11.81 -22.70 16.40
C PRO A 394 -11.21 -21.43 15.76
N ILE A 395 -12.02 -20.36 15.74
CA ILE A 395 -11.62 -19.06 15.23
C ILE A 395 -11.18 -18.19 16.40
N THR A 396 -9.92 -17.75 16.42
CA THR A 396 -9.46 -16.67 17.29
C THR A 396 -9.50 -15.33 16.56
N THR A 397 -9.46 -14.22 17.30
CA THR A 397 -9.39 -12.86 16.74
C THR A 397 -8.21 -12.14 17.38
N VAL A 398 -7.24 -11.71 16.57
CA VAL A 398 -6.00 -11.06 17.03
C VAL A 398 -5.87 -9.64 16.48
N SER A 399 -5.18 -8.79 17.23
CA SER A 399 -4.78 -7.43 16.82
C SER A 399 -3.35 -7.45 16.26
N ALA A 400 -3.12 -6.79 15.13
CA ALA A 400 -1.76 -6.53 14.64
C ALA A 400 -1.08 -5.47 15.51
N THR A 401 0.01 -5.86 16.18
CA THR A 401 0.75 -4.99 17.13
C THR A 401 2.26 -4.97 16.90
N ASN A 402 2.77 -5.81 15.99
CA ASN A 402 4.20 -5.98 15.74
C ASN A 402 4.48 -6.34 14.26
N LEU A 403 5.75 -6.26 13.86
CA LEU A 403 6.29 -6.78 12.60
C LEU A 403 7.07 -8.06 12.92
N CYS A 404 6.89 -9.09 12.10
CA CYS A 404 7.84 -10.20 12.01
C CYS A 404 8.78 -9.87 10.84
N PRO A 405 10.06 -9.53 11.10
CA PRO A 405 11.01 -9.20 10.04
C PRO A 405 11.34 -10.45 9.20
N PRO A 406 11.69 -10.29 7.91
CA PRO A 406 12.26 -11.38 7.14
C PRO A 406 13.64 -11.76 7.69
N ASN A 407 13.95 -13.05 7.69
CA ASN A 407 15.30 -13.58 7.90
C ASN A 407 15.84 -14.10 6.55
N TRP A 408 16.54 -13.24 5.82
CA TRP A 408 17.09 -13.58 4.50
C TRP A 408 18.21 -14.62 4.52
N ALA A 409 18.74 -14.98 5.70
CA ALA A 409 19.75 -16.03 5.86
C ALA A 409 19.16 -17.45 5.97
N GLU A 410 17.84 -17.60 6.03
CA GLU A 410 17.13 -18.88 6.18
C GLU A 410 16.06 -19.07 5.10
N ASP A 411 15.83 -20.32 4.67
CA ASP A 411 14.76 -20.62 3.71
C ASP A 411 13.37 -20.32 4.30
N SER A 412 12.46 -19.90 3.43
CA SER A 412 11.07 -19.59 3.76
C SER A 412 10.30 -20.75 4.42
N ASN A 413 10.80 -21.99 4.31
CA ASN A 413 10.22 -23.21 4.89
C ASN A 413 11.11 -23.84 5.99
N ASN A 414 12.23 -23.22 6.34
CA ASN A 414 13.16 -23.72 7.35
C ASN A 414 13.81 -22.55 8.11
N GLY A 415 12.99 -21.82 8.89
CA GLY A 415 13.41 -20.70 9.75
C GLY A 415 12.90 -19.33 9.26
N GLY A 416 13.00 -19.05 7.95
CA GLY A 416 12.59 -17.81 7.29
C GLY A 416 11.07 -17.60 7.16
N TRP A 417 10.27 -17.98 8.15
CA TRP A 417 8.79 -18.05 8.08
C TRP A 417 8.10 -16.74 7.69
N CYS A 418 8.76 -15.60 7.90
CA CYS A 418 8.24 -14.26 7.62
C CYS A 418 8.76 -13.64 6.32
N ASN A 419 9.52 -14.40 5.52
CA ASN A 419 10.10 -13.94 4.25
C ASN A 419 9.02 -13.75 3.17
N PRO A 420 9.07 -12.65 2.39
CA PRO A 420 8.27 -12.52 1.16
C PRO A 420 8.48 -13.72 0.22
N PRO A 421 7.43 -14.19 -0.50
CA PRO A 421 6.07 -13.66 -0.56
C PRO A 421 5.12 -14.23 0.51
N ARG A 422 5.62 -14.90 1.56
CA ARG A 422 4.78 -15.65 2.53
C ARG A 422 3.93 -14.69 3.38
N THR A 423 2.60 -14.76 3.23
CA THR A 423 1.67 -14.17 4.20
C THR A 423 1.68 -15.01 5.47
N HIS A 424 2.18 -14.44 6.57
CA HIS A 424 2.45 -15.16 7.81
C HIS A 424 2.05 -14.35 9.04
N PHE A 425 1.55 -15.05 10.05
CA PHE A 425 1.13 -14.51 11.34
C PHE A 425 1.98 -15.13 12.45
N ASP A 426 2.95 -14.39 12.96
CA ASP A 426 3.67 -14.83 14.16
C ASP A 426 2.89 -14.35 15.38
N MET A 427 2.13 -15.27 15.98
CA MET A 427 1.12 -14.96 16.99
C MET A 427 1.74 -14.91 18.40
N SER A 428 1.08 -14.29 19.37
CA SER A 428 1.45 -14.56 20.77
C SER A 428 1.24 -16.05 21.08
N LYS A 429 2.12 -16.68 21.87
CA LYS A 429 1.91 -18.06 22.36
C LYS A 429 0.48 -18.29 22.92
N PRO A 430 -0.07 -17.44 23.82
CA PRO A 430 -1.45 -17.61 24.29
C PRO A 430 -2.54 -17.42 23.23
N ALA A 431 -2.32 -16.68 22.13
CA ALA A 431 -3.27 -16.60 21.02
C ALA A 431 -3.18 -17.81 20.07
N PHE A 432 -1.97 -18.31 19.81
CA PHE A 432 -1.73 -19.52 19.02
C PHE A 432 -2.35 -20.77 19.67
N MET A 433 -2.20 -20.90 20.99
CA MET A 433 -2.77 -21.99 21.79
C MET A 433 -4.32 -21.95 21.88
N LYS A 434 -4.99 -21.03 21.18
CA LYS A 434 -6.45 -21.08 20.95
C LYS A 434 -6.83 -21.85 19.67
N ILE A 435 -5.90 -22.06 18.73
CA ILE A 435 -6.18 -22.67 17.43
C ILE A 435 -5.39 -23.97 17.16
N ALA A 436 -4.18 -24.10 17.72
CA ALA A 436 -3.32 -25.28 17.54
C ALA A 436 -2.47 -25.59 18.77
N GLN A 437 -1.96 -26.83 18.82
CA GLN A 437 -0.96 -27.25 19.81
C GLN A 437 0.39 -26.59 19.50
N TRP A 438 1.01 -25.93 20.50
CA TRP A 438 2.29 -25.24 20.35
C TRP A 438 3.44 -26.15 19.84
N LYS A 439 3.34 -27.47 20.08
CA LYS A 439 4.32 -28.46 19.59
C LYS A 439 4.45 -28.55 18.06
N ALA A 440 3.51 -27.97 17.32
CA ALA A 440 3.58 -27.91 15.86
C ALA A 440 4.71 -27.01 15.33
N GLY A 441 5.11 -25.99 16.09
CA GLY A 441 5.95 -24.88 15.60
C GLY A 441 5.20 -23.97 14.63
N ILE A 442 4.88 -24.49 13.45
CA ILE A 442 4.13 -23.81 12.39
C ILE A 442 2.87 -24.61 12.00
N VAL A 443 1.78 -23.90 11.66
CA VAL A 443 0.56 -24.51 11.09
C VAL A 443 0.03 -23.70 9.90
N PRO A 444 -0.60 -24.34 8.89
CA PRO A 444 -1.38 -23.64 7.89
C PRO A 444 -2.69 -23.11 8.53
N VAL A 445 -3.07 -21.89 8.16
CA VAL A 445 -4.24 -21.20 8.69
C VAL A 445 -5.05 -20.58 7.55
N THR A 446 -6.34 -20.35 7.81
CA THR A 446 -7.12 -19.36 7.05
C THR A 446 -7.36 -18.13 7.90
N TYR A 447 -7.20 -16.95 7.28
CA TYR A 447 -7.40 -15.65 7.92
C TYR A 447 -8.37 -14.75 7.15
N ARG A 448 -8.95 -13.76 7.83
CA ARG A 448 -9.67 -12.64 7.22
C ARG A 448 -9.58 -11.39 8.09
N ARG A 449 -9.62 -10.19 7.50
CA ARG A 449 -9.78 -8.94 8.27
C ARG A 449 -11.21 -8.85 8.82
N VAL A 450 -11.36 -8.27 10.01
CA VAL A 450 -12.66 -8.06 10.69
C VAL A 450 -12.68 -6.71 11.43
N PRO A 451 -13.86 -6.16 11.75
CA PRO A 451 -13.96 -4.95 12.58
C PRO A 451 -13.33 -5.10 13.96
N CYS A 452 -12.54 -4.09 14.35
CA CYS A 452 -11.94 -3.99 15.67
C CYS A 452 -12.94 -3.52 16.71
N VAL A 453 -13.46 -4.44 17.52
CA VAL A 453 -14.31 -4.11 18.68
C VAL A 453 -13.45 -3.56 19.82
N ARG A 454 -13.29 -2.23 19.87
CA ARG A 454 -12.57 -1.51 20.93
C ARG A 454 -13.52 -0.91 21.96
N LYS A 455 -13.05 -0.73 23.19
CA LYS A 455 -13.79 -0.06 24.28
C LYS A 455 -13.23 1.35 24.50
N GLY A 456 -14.13 2.34 24.60
CA GLY A 456 -13.75 3.76 24.66
C GLY A 456 -13.30 4.34 23.31
N GLY A 457 -12.92 5.62 23.32
CA GLY A 457 -12.42 6.32 22.14
C GLY A 457 -10.94 6.06 21.83
N LEU A 458 -10.46 6.71 20.78
CA LEU A 458 -9.05 6.71 20.38
C LEU A 458 -8.13 7.17 21.53
N ARG A 459 -6.93 6.61 21.58
CA ARG A 459 -5.85 7.02 22.49
C ARG A 459 -4.67 7.55 21.69
N PHE A 460 -4.01 8.59 22.20
CA PHE A 460 -2.91 9.27 21.54
C PHE A 460 -1.74 9.42 22.53
N ASN A 461 -0.65 8.67 22.34
CA ASN A 461 0.58 8.87 23.13
C ASN A 461 1.47 9.91 22.44
N PHE A 462 1.95 10.91 23.17
CA PHE A 462 2.74 12.01 22.62
C PHE A 462 4.23 11.83 22.91
N GLN A 463 5.07 12.05 21.90
CA GLN A 463 6.53 12.12 22.00
C GLN A 463 7.04 13.33 21.19
N GLY A 464 8.33 13.65 21.33
CA GLY A 464 8.95 14.80 20.66
C GLY A 464 9.36 15.91 21.61
N ASN A 465 9.35 17.16 21.13
CA ASN A 465 9.78 18.33 21.89
C ASN A 465 8.95 19.58 21.54
N GLY A 466 9.45 20.79 21.85
CA GLY A 466 8.74 22.04 21.56
C GLY A 466 8.60 22.40 20.07
N TYR A 467 9.36 21.75 19.18
CA TYR A 467 9.43 22.03 17.75
C TYR A 467 8.78 20.94 16.87
N TRP A 468 8.74 19.69 17.35
CA TRP A 468 8.06 18.59 16.67
C TRP A 468 7.26 17.72 17.65
N LEU A 469 6.09 17.27 17.19
CA LEU A 469 5.21 16.38 17.91
C LEU A 469 5.03 15.07 17.12
N LEU A 470 5.40 13.96 17.74
CA LEU A 470 5.12 12.60 17.27
C LEU A 470 3.97 12.02 18.09
N VAL A 471 3.02 11.38 17.41
CA VAL A 471 1.79 10.85 18.02
C VAL A 471 1.57 9.41 17.58
N TYR A 472 1.52 8.51 18.56
CA TYR A 472 1.11 7.12 18.34
C TYR A 472 -0.40 7.01 18.55
N VAL A 473 -1.14 6.61 17.52
CA VAL A 473 -2.60 6.46 17.57
C VAL A 473 -2.96 5.01 17.90
N MET A 474 -3.73 4.82 18.96
CA MET A 474 -4.03 3.51 19.55
C MET A 474 -5.52 3.35 19.84
N ASN A 475 -5.97 2.12 20.11
CA ASN A 475 -7.36 1.78 20.40
C ASN A 475 -8.33 2.13 19.25
N VAL A 476 -7.86 2.01 18.01
CA VAL A 476 -8.63 2.26 16.78
C VAL A 476 -9.71 1.18 16.57
N GLY A 477 -10.97 1.60 16.49
CA GLY A 477 -12.13 0.76 16.16
C GLY A 477 -12.33 0.59 14.65
N GLY A 478 -13.51 0.09 14.24
CA GLY A 478 -13.87 -0.06 12.82
C GLY A 478 -12.84 -0.90 12.06
N GLY A 479 -12.25 -0.34 10.99
CA GLY A 479 -11.18 -1.02 10.22
C GLY A 479 -9.89 -1.30 11.00
N GLY A 480 -9.65 -0.57 12.10
CA GLY A 480 -8.38 -0.63 12.85
C GLY A 480 -7.18 0.02 12.13
N ASP A 481 -7.43 0.80 11.06
CA ASP A 481 -6.43 1.39 10.17
C ASP A 481 -6.59 2.91 10.02
N ILE A 482 -5.51 3.58 9.61
CA ILE A 482 -5.46 5.04 9.42
C ILE A 482 -4.73 5.34 8.11
N ALA A 483 -5.37 6.09 7.21
CA ALA A 483 -4.79 6.62 5.97
C ALA A 483 -4.13 7.99 6.15
N SER A 484 -4.72 8.86 6.98
CA SER A 484 -4.14 10.17 7.28
C SER A 484 -4.52 10.68 8.65
N LEU A 485 -3.57 11.39 9.27
CA LEU A 485 -3.75 12.11 10.53
C LEU A 485 -3.41 13.59 10.32
N TRP A 486 -4.20 14.46 10.92
CA TRP A 486 -3.92 15.90 10.98
C TRP A 486 -4.08 16.38 12.42
N VAL A 487 -3.27 17.34 12.83
CA VAL A 487 -3.33 18.00 14.14
C VAL A 487 -3.73 19.46 13.98
N LYS A 488 -4.46 19.99 14.95
CA LYS A 488 -4.78 21.42 15.08
C LYS A 488 -4.55 21.85 16.52
N GLY A 489 -3.75 22.89 16.71
CA GLY A 489 -3.65 23.63 17.96
C GLY A 489 -4.75 24.69 18.08
N SER A 490 -5.00 25.17 19.29
CA SER A 490 -5.97 26.25 19.55
C SER A 490 -5.69 27.53 18.75
N LYS A 491 -4.42 27.83 18.43
CA LYS A 491 -3.98 29.01 17.67
C LYS A 491 -3.61 28.72 16.21
N THR A 492 -3.65 27.47 15.74
CA THR A 492 -3.21 27.09 14.38
C THR A 492 -4.34 26.62 13.46
N LYS A 493 -4.05 26.50 12.15
CA LYS A 493 -4.90 25.77 11.19
C LYS A 493 -4.69 24.26 11.35
N TRP A 494 -5.42 23.44 10.58
CA TRP A 494 -5.12 22.01 10.47
C TRP A 494 -3.77 21.81 9.76
N ILE A 495 -2.87 21.06 10.39
CA ILE A 495 -1.53 20.71 9.91
C ILE A 495 -1.55 19.21 9.60
N SER A 496 -1.12 18.83 8.40
CA SER A 496 -1.01 17.41 8.04
C SER A 496 0.13 16.77 8.84
N MET A 497 -0.05 15.53 9.28
CA MET A 497 1.00 14.77 9.95
C MET A 497 1.53 13.71 8.98
N SER A 498 2.86 13.69 8.77
CA SER A 498 3.50 12.63 8.00
C SER A 498 3.45 11.33 8.80
N HIS A 499 3.15 10.22 8.15
CA HIS A 499 3.42 8.90 8.72
C HIS A 499 4.94 8.74 8.89
N ASN A 500 5.39 8.06 9.95
CA ASN A 500 6.80 7.77 10.20
C ASN A 500 7.02 6.25 10.18
N TRP A 501 6.60 5.56 11.25
CA TRP A 501 6.68 4.10 11.33
C TRP A 501 5.57 3.53 12.22
N GLY A 502 5.09 2.33 11.92
CA GLY A 502 4.07 1.66 12.74
C GLY A 502 2.78 2.48 12.80
N ALA A 503 2.26 2.73 14.01
CA ALA A 503 1.10 3.60 14.23
C ALA A 503 1.46 5.06 14.57
N SER A 504 2.67 5.52 14.22
CA SER A 504 3.19 6.84 14.58
C SER A 504 3.15 7.86 13.44
N TYR A 505 2.81 9.10 13.79
CA TYR A 505 2.65 10.22 12.87
C TYR A 505 3.29 11.49 13.45
N GLN A 506 4.01 12.26 12.63
CA GLN A 506 4.80 13.41 13.07
C GLN A 506 4.34 14.74 12.46
N ALA A 507 4.42 15.81 13.24
CA ALA A 507 4.21 17.20 12.79
C ALA A 507 5.37 18.10 13.25
N PHE A 508 6.00 18.78 12.29
CA PHE A 508 7.04 19.79 12.54
C PHE A 508 6.37 21.16 12.79
N ALA A 509 5.83 21.35 14.00
CA ALA A 509 5.13 22.57 14.39
C ALA A 509 5.17 22.83 15.90
N THR A 510 5.30 24.11 16.28
CA THR A 510 5.32 24.59 17.67
C THR A 510 3.93 24.53 18.33
N LEU A 511 3.55 23.34 18.78
CA LEU A 511 2.22 23.02 19.32
C LEU A 511 2.12 23.08 20.85
N SER A 512 3.23 23.28 21.57
CA SER A 512 3.25 23.43 23.03
C SER A 512 2.44 24.64 23.49
N GLY A 513 1.79 24.54 24.65
CA GLY A 513 0.93 25.61 25.19
C GLY A 513 -0.43 25.77 24.47
N GLN A 514 -0.79 24.85 23.57
CA GLN A 514 -2.05 24.87 22.83
C GLN A 514 -2.85 23.59 23.09
N SER A 515 -4.18 23.68 23.20
CA SER A 515 -5.02 22.46 23.22
C SER A 515 -5.00 21.81 21.84
N LEU A 516 -4.88 20.48 21.79
CA LEU A 516 -4.71 19.75 20.55
C LEU A 516 -5.98 18.99 20.16
N SER A 517 -6.33 19.12 18.89
CA SER A 517 -7.42 18.40 18.21
C SER A 517 -6.85 17.59 17.05
N PHE A 518 -7.44 16.44 16.76
CA PHE A 518 -7.02 15.53 15.69
C PHE A 518 -8.14 15.27 14.68
N LYS A 519 -7.79 15.16 13.41
CA LYS A 519 -8.66 14.70 12.32
C LYS A 519 -8.05 13.42 11.76
N ILE A 520 -8.76 12.31 11.88
CA ILE A 520 -8.27 10.96 11.60
C ILE A 520 -9.13 10.37 10.49
N THR A 521 -8.51 9.83 9.44
CA THR A 521 -9.23 9.19 8.33
C THR A 521 -8.84 7.72 8.23
N SER A 522 -9.81 6.80 8.23
CA SER A 522 -9.56 5.37 7.99
C SER A 522 -9.20 5.11 6.52
N TYR A 523 -8.27 4.18 6.29
CA TYR A 523 -7.98 3.70 4.95
C TYR A 523 -9.10 2.82 4.38
N THR A 524 -9.74 2.00 5.22
CA THR A 524 -10.72 1.00 4.74
C THR A 524 -12.16 1.53 4.69
N SER A 525 -12.64 2.25 5.71
CA SER A 525 -14.02 2.80 5.68
C SER A 525 -14.13 4.14 4.94
N LYS A 526 -12.99 4.79 4.66
CA LYS A 526 -12.85 6.19 4.19
C LYS A 526 -13.56 7.24 5.06
N GLU A 527 -13.99 6.86 6.26
CA GLU A 527 -14.57 7.77 7.25
C GLU A 527 -13.49 8.70 7.81
N THR A 528 -13.82 9.98 8.00
CA THR A 528 -12.99 10.96 8.70
C THR A 528 -13.69 11.39 9.99
N ILE A 529 -13.08 11.11 11.14
CA ILE A 529 -13.57 11.55 12.46
C ILE A 529 -12.75 12.73 13.01
N LEU A 530 -13.42 13.58 13.79
CA LEU A 530 -12.87 14.80 14.38
C LEU A 530 -12.85 14.67 15.91
N ALA A 531 -11.66 14.50 16.47
CA ALA A 531 -11.42 14.44 17.90
C ALA A 531 -10.98 15.83 18.39
N TYR A 532 -11.92 16.64 18.88
CA TYR A 532 -11.66 17.99 19.38
C TYR A 532 -11.13 17.99 20.82
N ASN A 533 -10.15 18.86 21.10
CA ASN A 533 -9.57 19.12 22.43
C ASN A 533 -9.22 17.85 23.21
N VAL A 534 -8.51 16.92 22.55
CA VAL A 534 -8.07 15.63 23.12
C VAL A 534 -7.02 15.84 24.21
N ALA A 535 -6.13 16.83 24.02
CA ALA A 535 -5.13 17.22 25.00
C ALA A 535 -5.32 18.71 25.40
N PRO A 536 -5.20 19.04 26.71
CA PRO A 536 -5.28 20.42 27.20
C PRO A 536 -4.00 21.20 26.84
N SER A 537 -3.99 22.53 27.02
CA SER A 537 -2.83 23.37 26.66
C SER A 537 -1.55 23.08 27.45
N ASN A 538 -1.67 22.50 28.65
CA ASN A 538 -0.56 22.03 29.49
C ASN A 538 -0.20 20.55 29.25
N TRP A 539 -0.40 20.04 28.03
CA TRP A 539 -0.01 18.69 27.67
C TRP A 539 1.52 18.47 27.81
N GLN A 540 1.88 17.26 28.22
CA GLN A 540 3.26 16.78 28.35
C GLN A 540 3.50 15.59 27.42
N VAL A 541 4.75 15.43 26.98
CA VAL A 541 5.24 14.23 26.29
C VAL A 541 5.35 13.02 27.24
N GLY A 542 5.38 11.82 26.69
CA GLY A 542 5.28 10.54 27.42
C GLY A 542 3.85 10.16 27.83
N LEU A 543 2.97 11.14 28.03
CA LEU A 543 1.58 10.91 28.43
C LEU A 543 0.67 10.47 27.27
N THR A 544 -0.41 9.78 27.63
CA THR A 544 -1.45 9.29 26.70
C THR A 544 -2.77 10.02 26.94
N TYR A 545 -3.33 10.61 25.88
CA TYR A 545 -4.58 11.36 25.93
C TYR A 545 -5.71 10.56 25.27
N HIS A 546 -6.93 10.75 25.77
CA HIS A 546 -8.10 9.94 25.40
C HIS A 546 -9.16 10.81 24.70
N ALA A 547 -9.52 10.46 23.48
CA ALA A 547 -10.68 11.04 22.80
C ALA A 547 -11.98 10.34 23.25
N LYS A 548 -13.11 11.02 23.03
CA LYS A 548 -14.46 10.45 23.23
C LYS A 548 -15.04 9.78 21.98
N VAL A 549 -14.37 9.90 20.83
CA VAL A 549 -14.79 9.37 19.53
C VAL A 549 -13.95 8.16 19.11
N ASN A 550 -14.53 7.28 18.29
CA ASN A 550 -13.85 6.15 17.63
C ASN A 550 -14.52 5.84 16.29
N PHE A 551 -13.92 4.95 15.50
CA PHE A 551 -14.55 4.33 14.32
C PHE A 551 -15.39 3.11 14.72
N HIS A 552 -16.33 2.71 13.86
CA HIS A 552 -17.32 1.65 14.14
C HIS A 552 -17.43 0.61 13.01
#